data_AF-A0A9W6JYX3-F1
#
_entry.id   AF-A0A9W6JYX3-F1
#
_cell.length_a   1.000
_cell.length_b   1.000
_cell.length_c   1.000
_cell.angle_alpha   90.00
_cell.angle_beta   90.00
_cell.angle_gamma   90.00
#
_symmetry.space_group_name_H-M   'P 1'
#
loop_
_entity.id
_entity.type
_entity.pdbx_description
1 polymer ?
#
loop_
_entity_poly.entity_id
_entity_poly.type
_entity_poly.pdbx_seq_one_letter_code
_entity_poly.pdbx_strand_id
1 'polypeptide(L)'
;MTPVLSRGVAARLDPFMPFADGICFDDCFALAAGTVAMLRGRGLVWLTRLCIDNPGEEYRYPAGYVIAADRRDAELIADARGLGETVLGCWEAS
;
A
#
# COMPACT_ATOMS: atom_id res chain seq x y z
N MET A 1 5.14 7.93 29.15
CA MET A 1 3.98 7.84 28.24
C MET A 1 4.40 7.03 27.04
N THR A 2 3.91 5.80 26.93
CA THR A 2 4.26 4.88 25.84
C THR A 2 3.16 4.98 24.79
N PRO A 3 3.45 5.26 23.51
CA PRO A 3 2.39 5.27 22.50
C PRO A 3 1.91 3.84 22.29
N VAL A 4 0.61 3.63 22.50
CA VAL A 4 -0.08 2.37 22.18
C VAL A 4 -0.58 2.51 20.74
N LEU A 5 0.05 1.79 19.82
CA LEU A 5 -0.53 1.59 18.49
C LEU A 5 -1.77 0.70 18.67
N SER A 6 -2.94 1.30 18.47
CA SER A 6 -4.23 0.63 18.57
C SER A 6 -4.32 -0.52 17.58
N ARG A 7 -4.72 -1.70 18.08
CA ARG A 7 -5.00 -2.92 17.33
C ARG A 7 -5.82 -2.65 16.07
N GLY A 8 -5.28 -3.15 14.95
CA GLY A 8 -6.06 -3.77 13.88
C GLY A 8 -7.17 -2.92 13.26
N VAL A 9 -6.80 -1.92 12.46
CA VAL A 9 -7.64 -1.63 11.29
C VAL A 9 -7.42 -2.78 10.34
N ALA A 10 -8.37 -3.73 10.31
CA ALA A 10 -8.48 -4.63 9.18
C ALA A 10 -8.78 -3.75 7.96
N ALA A 11 -7.73 -3.35 7.25
CA ALA A 11 -7.85 -2.63 5.99
C ALA A 11 -8.57 -3.60 5.03
N ARG A 12 -9.88 -3.42 4.88
CA ARG A 12 -10.60 -4.02 3.77
C ARG A 12 -10.10 -3.30 2.52
N LEU A 13 -9.28 -4.02 1.75
CA LEU A 13 -8.90 -3.64 0.40
C LEU A 13 -10.17 -3.36 -0.40
N ASP A 14 -10.23 -2.21 -1.05
CA ASP A 14 -11.20 -2.01 -2.11
C ASP A 14 -10.81 -2.92 -3.29
N PRO A 15 -11.66 -3.87 -3.73
CA PRO A 15 -11.28 -4.83 -4.76
C PRO A 15 -11.24 -4.25 -6.18
N PHE A 16 -11.60 -2.97 -6.38
CA PHE A 16 -12.00 -2.50 -7.71
C PHE A 16 -11.04 -1.60 -8.48
N MET A 17 -9.89 -1.17 -7.95
CA MET A 17 -9.06 -0.26 -8.74
C MET A 17 -7.56 -0.28 -8.35
N PRO A 18 -6.72 -1.19 -8.87
CA PRO A 18 -5.27 -1.19 -8.62
C PRO A 18 -4.49 -0.15 -9.44
N PHE A 19 -5.20 0.71 -10.18
CA PHE A 19 -4.63 1.67 -11.11
C PHE A 19 -5.24 3.06 -10.93
N ALA A 20 -4.43 4.11 -11.00
CA ALA A 20 -4.87 5.50 -11.09
C ALA A 20 -4.01 6.22 -12.13
N ASP A 21 -4.60 7.03 -13.01
CA ASP A 21 -3.89 7.77 -14.07
C ASP A 21 -2.95 6.92 -14.94
N GLY A 22 -3.33 5.66 -15.18
CA GLY A 22 -2.51 4.69 -15.93
C GLY A 22 -1.35 4.06 -15.15
N ILE A 23 -1.22 4.38 -13.86
CA ILE A 23 -0.18 3.89 -12.96
C ILE A 23 -0.75 2.80 -12.07
N CYS A 24 -0.11 1.63 -12.06
CA CYS A 24 -0.43 0.56 -11.11
C CYS A 24 0.19 0.90 -9.76
N PHE A 25 -0.64 1.13 -8.75
CA PHE A 25 -0.18 1.43 -7.39
C PHE A 25 -0.19 0.18 -6.48
N ASP A 26 -0.68 -0.94 -6.99
CA ASP A 26 -0.65 -2.25 -6.36
C ASP A 26 0.41 -3.14 -7.04
N ASP A 27 1.63 -3.18 -6.48
CA ASP A 27 2.71 -4.05 -6.97
C ASP A 27 2.38 -5.55 -6.84
N CYS A 28 1.38 -5.91 -6.02
CA CYS A 28 0.90 -7.28 -5.89
C CYS A 28 -0.14 -7.65 -6.95
N PHE A 29 -0.59 -6.69 -7.77
CA PHE A 29 -1.52 -6.93 -8.85
C PHE A 29 -0.99 -8.00 -9.82
N ALA A 30 -1.86 -8.97 -10.15
CA ALA A 30 -1.55 -10.13 -11.00
C ALA A 30 -0.44 -11.08 -10.49
N LEU A 31 0.10 -10.88 -9.28
CA LEU A 31 1.00 -11.86 -8.66
C LEU A 31 0.21 -13.07 -8.14
N ALA A 32 0.80 -14.26 -8.27
CA ALA A 32 0.24 -15.46 -7.67
C ALA A 32 0.21 -15.33 -6.13
N ALA A 33 -0.85 -15.83 -5.49
CA ALA A 33 -1.02 -15.73 -4.04
C ALA A 33 0.19 -16.28 -3.24
N GLY A 34 0.82 -17.34 -3.72
CA GLY A 34 2.04 -17.90 -3.11
C GLY A 34 3.24 -16.95 -3.15
N THR A 35 3.37 -16.16 -4.23
CA THR A 35 4.41 -15.14 -4.37
C THR A 35 4.18 -14.01 -3.37
N VAL A 36 2.94 -13.50 -3.29
CA VAL A 36 2.57 -12.45 -2.33
C VAL A 36 2.81 -12.92 -0.89
N ALA A 37 2.41 -14.15 -0.56
CA ALA A 37 2.64 -14.74 0.75
C ALA A 37 4.15 -14.85 1.09
N MET A 38 4.98 -15.25 0.13
CA MET A 38 6.43 -15.31 0.31
C MET A 38 7.04 -13.92 0.56
N LEU A 39 6.66 -12.92 -0.24
CA LEU A 39 7.15 -11.54 -0.09
C LEU A 39 6.73 -10.93 1.24
N ARG A 40 5.47 -11.15 1.63
CA ARG A 40 4.91 -10.76 2.93
C ARG A 40 5.65 -11.41 4.09
N GLY A 41 5.93 -12.71 4.01
CA GLY A 41 6.72 -13.44 5.00
C GLY A 41 8.17 -12.95 5.14
N ARG A 42 8.67 -12.21 4.14
CA ARG A 42 9.99 -11.54 4.17
C ARG A 42 9.92 -10.07 4.58
N GLY A 43 8.73 -9.54 4.89
CA GLY A 43 8.55 -8.13 5.25
C GLY A 43 8.80 -7.16 4.09
N LEU A 44 8.60 -7.61 2.84
CA LEU A 44 8.89 -6.81 1.64
C LEU A 44 7.67 -6.06 1.08
N VAL A 45 6.49 -6.28 1.65
CA VAL A 45 5.24 -5.70 1.14
C VAL A 45 4.79 -4.60 2.07
N TRP A 46 4.66 -3.39 1.54
CA TRP A 46 4.29 -2.19 2.27
C TRP A 46 2.91 -1.73 1.87
N LEU A 47 2.04 -1.48 2.85
CA LEU A 47 0.69 -0.96 2.61
C LEU A 47 0.76 0.54 2.34
N THR A 48 0.13 0.98 1.26
CA THR A 48 -0.04 2.41 0.95
C THR A 48 -1.51 2.82 1.04
N ARG A 49 -1.73 4.12 1.29
CA ARG A 49 -3.00 4.79 1.08
C ARG A 49 -2.84 5.74 -0.09
N LEU A 50 -3.70 5.62 -1.07
CA LEU A 50 -3.79 6.53 -2.20
C LEU A 50 -4.77 7.67 -1.90
N CYS A 51 -4.42 8.89 -2.30
CA CYS A 51 -5.29 10.07 -2.24
C CYS A 51 -5.44 10.64 -3.66
N ILE A 52 -6.57 10.38 -4.32
CA ILE A 52 -6.88 10.98 -5.61
C ILE A 52 -7.72 12.23 -5.34
N ASP A 53 -7.15 13.40 -5.61
CA ASP A 53 -7.82 14.69 -5.47
C ASP A 53 -8.38 15.11 -6.83
N ASN A 54 -9.64 14.77 -7.08
CA ASN A 54 -10.38 15.25 -8.25
C ASN A 54 -11.19 16.50 -7.84
N PRO A 55 -11.36 17.51 -8.72
CA PRO A 55 -12.17 18.68 -8.41
C PRO A 55 -13.59 18.30 -7.97
N GLY A 56 -13.86 18.39 -6.65
CA GLY A 56 -15.15 18.04 -6.05
C GLY A 56 -15.25 16.65 -5.40
N GLU A 57 -14.22 15.80 -5.52
CA GLU A 57 -14.22 14.43 -4.97
C GLU A 57 -12.84 14.05 -4.42
N GLU A 58 -12.75 13.84 -3.09
CA GLU A 58 -11.56 13.28 -2.44
C GLU A 58 -11.74 11.77 -2.23
N TYR A 59 -10.97 10.96 -2.96
CA TYR A 59 -10.98 9.51 -2.78
C TYR A 59 -9.77 9.04 -2.00
N ARG A 60 -10.01 8.41 -0.85
CA ARG A 60 -8.99 7.72 -0.05
C ARG A 60 -9.16 6.22 -0.21
N TYR A 61 -8.34 5.61 -1.05
CA TYR A 61 -8.37 4.16 -1.25
C TYR A 61 -7.49 3.46 -0.22
N PRO A 62 -8.06 2.58 0.63
CA PRO A 62 -7.28 1.77 1.53
C PRO A 62 -6.60 0.64 0.76
N ALA A 63 -5.26 0.62 0.86
CA ALA A 63 -4.38 -0.51 0.60
C ALA A 63 -3.97 -0.79 -0.87
N GLY A 64 -3.26 0.18 -1.44
CA GLY A 64 -2.24 -0.14 -2.44
C GLY A 64 -1.06 -0.91 -1.81
N TYR A 65 -0.20 -1.48 -2.66
CA TYR A 65 0.98 -2.22 -2.22
C TYR A 65 2.24 -1.74 -2.93
N VAL A 66 3.30 -1.59 -2.15
CA VAL A 66 4.66 -1.36 -2.66
C VAL A 66 5.54 -2.53 -2.24
N ILE A 67 6.28 -3.12 -3.19
CA ILE A 67 7.31 -4.11 -2.88
C ILE A 67 8.66 -3.39 -2.74
N ALA A 68 9.23 -3.38 -1.53
CA ALA A 68 10.50 -2.70 -1.25
C ALA A 68 11.28 -3.40 -0.14
N ALA A 69 12.60 -3.24 -0.15
CA ALA A 69 13.50 -3.83 0.85
C ALA A 69 13.36 -3.20 2.24
N ASP A 70 13.03 -1.92 2.29
CA ASP A 70 12.80 -1.17 3.52
C ASP A 70 11.77 -0.04 3.35
N ARG A 71 11.45 0.63 4.45
CA ARG A 71 10.45 1.71 4.48
C ARG A 71 10.84 2.89 3.60
N ARG A 72 12.12 3.25 3.58
CA ARG A 72 12.60 4.42 2.86
C ARG A 72 12.43 4.19 1.36
N ASP A 73 12.80 3.01 0.88
CA ASP A 73 12.59 2.64 -0.52
C ASP A 73 11.09 2.58 -0.86
N ALA A 74 10.26 2.09 0.05
CA ALA A 74 8.80 2.07 -0.14
C ALA A 74 8.23 3.49 -0.30
N GLU A 75 8.68 4.44 0.53
CA GLU A 75 8.27 5.84 0.47
C GLU A 75 8.76 6.51 -0.82
N LEU A 76 9.98 6.22 -1.28
CA LEU A 76 10.52 6.72 -2.55
C LEU A 76 9.74 6.22 -3.76
N ILE A 77 9.36 4.93 -3.78
CA ILE A 77 8.55 4.35 -4.87
C ILE A 77 7.15 4.98 -4.88
N ALA A 78 6.51 5.10 -3.71
CA ALA A 78 5.20 5.72 -3.57
C ALA A 78 5.18 7.18 -4.04
N ASP A 79 6.21 7.96 -3.69
CA ASP A 79 6.38 9.34 -4.14
C ASP A 79 6.64 9.43 -5.65
N ALA A 80 7.50 8.56 -6.19
CA ALA A 80 7.86 8.53 -7.61
C ALA A 80 6.67 8.21 -8.54
N ARG A 81 5.65 7.51 -8.04
CA ARG A 81 4.40 7.29 -8.78
C ARG A 81 3.56 8.56 -8.94
N GLY A 82 3.79 9.60 -8.12
CA GLY A 82 3.16 10.91 -8.29
C GLY A 82 1.67 10.95 -7.98
N LEU A 83 1.14 9.92 -7.31
CA LEU A 83 -0.29 9.76 -7.03
C LEU A 83 -0.70 10.24 -5.62
N GLY A 84 0.20 10.87 -4.86
CA GLY A 84 -0.08 11.28 -3.47
C GLY A 84 -0.20 10.10 -2.50
N GLU A 85 0.50 8.99 -2.78
CA GLU A 85 0.50 7.80 -1.93
C GLU A 85 1.23 8.03 -0.59
N THR A 86 0.73 7.44 0.49
CA THR A 86 1.38 7.45 1.81
C THR A 86 1.61 6.02 2.32
N VAL A 87 2.83 5.69 2.73
CA VAL A 87 3.17 4.39 3.34
C VAL A 87 2.63 4.31 4.78
N LEU A 88 1.76 3.32 5.02
CA LEU A 88 1.12 3.07 6.32
C LEU A 88 1.96 2.15 7.21
N GLY A 89 2.59 1.14 6.63
CA GLY A 89 3.39 0.16 7.37
C GLY A 89 3.70 -1.10 6.56
N CYS A 90 4.55 -1.96 7.11
CA CYS A 90 4.86 -3.25 6.53
C CYS A 90 3.71 -4.24 6.75
N TRP A 91 3.34 -4.99 5.72
CA TRP A 91 2.39 -6.09 5.82
C TRP A 91 3.15 -7.35 6.23
N GLU A 92 3.21 -7.61 7.52
CA GLU A 92 3.89 -8.80 8.05
C GLU A 92 2.95 -10.02 8.09
N ALA A 93 3.54 -11.22 8.05
CA ALA A 93 2.82 -12.45 8.33
C ALA A 93 2.37 -12.45 9.80
N SER A 94 1.08 -12.72 10.03
CA SER A 94 0.49 -12.87 11.38
C SER A 94 0.61 -14.31 11.85
#